data_AF-A0A812R555-F1
#
_entry.id   AF-A0A812R555-F1
#
_cell.length_a   1.000
_cell.length_b   1.000
_cell.length_c   1.000
_cell.angle_alpha   90.00
_cell.angle_beta   90.00
_cell.angle_gamma   90.00
#
_symmetry.space_group_name_H-M   'P 1'
#
loop_
_entity.id
_entity.type
_entity.pdbx_description
1 polymer ?
#
loop_
_entity_poly.entity_id
_entity_poly.type
_entity_poly.pdbx_seq_one_letter_code
_entity_poly.pdbx_strand_id
1 'polypeptide(L)'
;FALLQLLGVSFSLVLTICAVPAALVTSLTLHDTVYHLGQELPWLNWVAVTIQALDSLGNAIAALLLSGSHRLSEKGIEPIPAGQARRQICCQVRHAKPRAVLAKETAWSPAWEAKVEELSLRGMTLRSLFRFYQDELPSVRNWSYVPREHKTRDVVRRVIIPLTRREESSYAASALNLDGPRRADVMVTHNWGNRFKDLLAAVIADALQECSFSLATKLLEADPAFLQEVLNDSGGLDDTYWICAFAVNQHICICHNNLYDRDPFTNELHPVCTCSSVNISDPDGRSTESEINKFDDMMYHLATSGGCRQVIAVDQSLDLFNRAWCVAEIAEANRLHMNQALNLHPGIKNNMNIDQFNIELQSLIFDPKSGLLASWNAMDSEQQVGEVGRLIRWGLADAGTGKVWKVWDADE
;
A
#
# COMPACT_ATOMS: atom_id res chain seq x y z
N PHE A 1 -20.71 11.10 24.00
CA PHE A 1 -19.78 10.66 22.93
C PHE A 1 -20.35 9.45 22.20
N ALA A 2 -20.58 8.31 22.86
CA ALA A 2 -21.29 7.16 22.27
C ALA A 2 -22.65 7.52 21.65
N LEU A 3 -23.43 8.42 22.27
CA LEU A 3 -24.70 8.90 21.73
C LEU A 3 -24.54 9.69 20.40
N LEU A 4 -23.45 10.44 20.24
CA LEU A 4 -23.16 11.20 19.01
C LEU A 4 -22.65 10.28 17.89
N GLN A 5 -21.88 9.24 18.23
CA GLN A 5 -21.49 8.19 17.28
C GLN A 5 -22.71 7.38 16.84
N LEU A 6 -23.59 7.00 17.78
CA LEU A 6 -24.84 6.31 17.47
C LEU A 6 -25.74 7.17 16.57
N LEU A 7 -25.85 8.48 16.84
CA LEU A 7 -26.64 9.39 16.00
C LEU A 7 -26.02 9.61 14.60
N GLY A 8 -24.70 9.72 14.49
CA GLY A 8 -24.02 9.89 13.20
C GLY A 8 -24.11 8.64 12.31
N VAL A 9 -23.87 7.46 12.89
CA VAL A 9 -24.02 6.18 12.20
C VAL A 9 -25.50 5.93 11.85
N SER A 10 -26.43 6.20 12.77
CA SER A 10 -27.87 6.06 12.48
C SER A 10 -28.32 7.01 11.37
N PHE A 11 -27.82 8.24 11.35
CA PHE A 11 -28.17 9.21 10.31
C PHE A 11 -27.62 8.80 8.93
N SER A 12 -26.37 8.35 8.86
CA SER A 12 -25.75 7.85 7.62
C SER A 12 -26.43 6.57 7.12
N LEU A 13 -26.77 5.65 8.02
CA LEU A 13 -27.45 4.40 7.70
C LEU A 13 -28.89 4.66 7.22
N VAL A 14 -29.64 5.54 7.89
CA VAL A 14 -31.00 5.93 7.48
C VAL A 14 -30.97 6.68 6.15
N LEU A 15 -30.01 7.59 5.94
CA LEU A 15 -29.88 8.30 4.67
C LEU A 15 -29.57 7.32 3.54
N THR A 16 -28.69 6.34 3.77
CA THR A 16 -28.31 5.35 2.75
C THR A 16 -29.46 4.38 2.47
N ILE A 17 -30.12 3.86 3.51
CA ILE A 17 -31.22 2.90 3.38
C ILE A 17 -32.49 3.55 2.82
N CYS A 18 -32.74 4.84 3.06
CA CYS A 18 -33.95 5.50 2.56
C CYS A 18 -33.71 6.24 1.24
N ALA A 19 -32.58 6.96 1.09
CA ALA A 19 -32.34 7.78 -0.09
C ALA A 19 -31.90 6.96 -1.30
N VAL A 20 -31.14 5.88 -1.12
CA VAL A 20 -30.69 5.03 -2.24
C VAL A 20 -31.86 4.28 -2.89
N PRO A 21 -32.76 3.59 -2.13
CA PRO A 21 -33.93 2.96 -2.72
C PRO A 21 -34.94 3.97 -3.27
N ALA A 22 -35.12 5.13 -2.63
CA ALA A 22 -35.97 6.18 -3.18
C ALA A 22 -35.40 6.70 -4.51
N ALA A 23 -34.09 6.95 -4.61
CA ALA A 23 -33.44 7.34 -5.86
C ALA A 23 -33.54 6.24 -6.94
N LEU A 24 -33.39 4.97 -6.56
CA LEU A 24 -33.54 3.83 -7.46
C LEU A 24 -34.98 3.66 -7.95
N VAL A 25 -35.98 3.74 -7.07
CA VAL A 25 -37.40 3.66 -7.44
C VAL A 25 -37.81 4.85 -8.30
N THR A 26 -37.33 6.06 -7.98
CA THR A 26 -37.59 7.25 -8.79
C THR A 26 -36.90 7.14 -10.15
N SER A 27 -35.66 6.62 -10.20
CA SER A 27 -34.95 6.37 -11.45
C SER A 27 -35.63 5.30 -12.30
N LEU A 28 -36.12 4.21 -11.70
CA LEU A 28 -36.79 3.12 -12.41
C LEU A 28 -38.19 3.54 -12.91
N THR A 29 -38.94 4.31 -12.12
CA THR A 29 -40.25 4.81 -12.55
C THR A 29 -40.13 5.92 -13.60
N LEU A 30 -39.11 6.78 -13.52
CA LEU A 30 -38.86 7.81 -14.54
C LEU A 30 -38.17 7.26 -15.79
N HIS A 31 -37.40 6.18 -15.72
CA HIS A 31 -36.75 5.60 -16.90
C HIS A 31 -37.79 5.17 -17.95
N ASP A 32 -38.91 4.58 -17.52
CA ASP A 32 -40.02 4.21 -18.40
C ASP A 32 -40.74 5.42 -19.01
N THR A 33 -40.74 6.57 -18.31
CA THR A 33 -41.39 7.80 -18.81
C THR A 33 -40.48 8.64 -19.70
N VAL A 34 -39.16 8.59 -19.48
CA VAL A 34 -38.14 9.41 -20.15
C VAL A 34 -37.63 8.77 -21.43
N TYR A 35 -37.65 7.43 -21.54
CA TYR A 35 -37.35 6.72 -22.78
C TYR A 35 -38.30 7.11 -23.94
N HIS A 36 -39.50 7.59 -23.61
CA HIS A 36 -40.47 8.09 -24.59
C HIS A 36 -40.33 9.58 -24.95
N LEU A 37 -39.54 10.37 -24.21
CA LEU A 37 -39.45 11.83 -24.36
C LEU A 37 -38.06 12.37 -24.77
N GLY A 38 -37.04 11.52 -24.86
CA GLY A 38 -35.79 11.84 -25.58
C GLY A 38 -34.99 13.03 -25.05
N GLN A 39 -35.16 13.41 -23.78
CA GLN A 39 -34.35 14.46 -23.14
C GLN A 39 -33.59 13.90 -21.94
N GLU A 40 -32.28 14.15 -21.91
CA GLU A 40 -31.46 13.89 -20.73
C GLU A 40 -31.86 14.84 -19.60
N LEU A 41 -32.04 14.30 -18.39
CA LEU A 41 -32.46 15.04 -17.21
C LEU A 41 -31.23 15.39 -16.35
N PRO A 42 -30.64 16.59 -16.51
CA PRO A 42 -29.41 16.99 -15.82
C PRO A 42 -29.52 16.99 -14.29
N TRP A 43 -30.73 17.03 -13.72
CA TRP A 43 -30.93 17.05 -12.27
C TRP A 43 -30.58 15.73 -11.59
N LEU A 44 -30.61 14.58 -12.28
CA LEU A 44 -30.19 13.29 -11.71
C LEU A 44 -28.68 13.26 -11.42
N ASN A 45 -27.87 13.87 -12.31
CA ASN A 45 -26.44 14.05 -12.08
C ASN A 45 -26.18 14.99 -10.88
N TRP A 46 -26.97 16.05 -10.75
CA TRP A 46 -26.89 16.92 -9.57
C TRP A 46 -27.22 16.19 -8.27
N VAL A 47 -28.22 15.30 -8.28
CA VAL A 47 -28.57 14.47 -7.12
C VAL A 47 -27.44 13.49 -6.78
N ALA A 48 -26.88 12.80 -7.76
CA ALA A 48 -25.77 11.87 -7.54
C ALA A 48 -24.51 12.57 -7.00
N VAL A 49 -24.14 13.72 -7.58
CA VAL A 49 -23.03 14.56 -7.11
C VAL A 49 -23.30 15.07 -5.69
N THR A 50 -24.53 15.46 -5.38
CA THR A 50 -24.90 15.92 -4.03
C THR A 50 -24.79 14.78 -3.01
N ILE A 51 -25.22 13.56 -3.35
CA ILE A 51 -25.09 12.39 -2.46
C ILE A 51 -23.62 12.07 -2.22
N GLN A 52 -22.78 12.03 -3.26
CA GLN A 52 -21.35 11.79 -3.12
C GLN A 52 -20.63 12.89 -2.33
N ALA A 53 -21.04 14.15 -2.51
CA ALA A 53 -20.51 15.26 -1.73
C ALA A 53 -20.90 15.19 -0.25
N LEU A 54 -22.14 14.79 0.05
CA LEU A 54 -22.61 14.60 1.44
C LEU A 54 -21.95 13.40 2.11
N ASP A 55 -21.70 12.30 1.38
CA ASP A 55 -20.97 11.14 1.89
C ASP A 55 -19.50 11.50 2.18
N SER A 56 -18.83 12.18 1.25
CA SER A 56 -17.46 12.68 1.44
C SER A 56 -17.36 13.68 2.60
N LEU A 57 -18.34 14.58 2.74
CA LEU A 57 -18.42 15.53 3.85
C LEU A 57 -18.71 14.83 5.18
N GLY A 58 -19.59 13.82 5.19
CA GLY A 58 -19.86 12.99 6.35
C GLY A 58 -18.63 12.24 6.83
N ASN A 59 -17.87 11.64 5.89
CA ASN A 59 -16.61 10.97 6.17
C ASN A 59 -15.54 11.95 6.69
N ALA A 60 -15.46 13.16 6.12
CA ALA A 60 -14.55 14.21 6.59
C ALA A 60 -14.92 14.71 8.00
N ILE A 61 -16.20 14.93 8.29
CA ILE A 61 -16.69 15.34 9.61
C ILE A 61 -16.47 14.22 10.63
N ALA A 62 -16.74 12.96 10.27
CA ALA A 62 -16.47 11.81 11.12
C ALA A 62 -14.98 11.70 11.43
N ALA A 63 -14.11 11.86 10.41
CA ALA A 63 -12.66 11.91 10.60
C ALA A 63 -12.24 13.06 11.53
N LEU A 64 -12.79 14.27 11.36
CA LEU A 64 -12.52 15.43 12.23
C LEU A 64 -13.02 15.28 13.67
N LEU A 65 -14.14 14.58 13.88
CA LEU A 65 -14.70 14.32 15.20
C LEU A 65 -13.96 13.19 15.91
N LEU A 66 -13.59 12.13 15.18
CA LEU A 66 -12.82 10.99 15.68
C LEU A 66 -11.37 11.36 15.96
N SER A 67 -10.79 12.27 15.18
CA SER A 67 -9.41 12.76 15.37
C SER A 67 -9.28 13.85 16.46
N GLY A 68 -10.38 14.25 17.11
CA GLY A 68 -10.34 15.15 18.27
C GLY A 68 -10.01 16.61 17.96
N SER A 69 -9.96 17.02 16.68
CA SER A 69 -9.53 18.35 16.21
C SER A 69 -10.32 19.52 16.80
N HIS A 70 -11.58 19.27 17.21
CA HIS A 70 -12.45 20.27 17.85
C HIS A 70 -11.97 20.73 19.24
N ARG A 71 -10.93 20.09 19.81
CA ARG A 71 -10.34 20.45 21.11
C ARG A 71 -9.22 21.49 21.03
N LEU A 72 -8.87 21.97 19.83
CA LEU A 72 -7.75 22.91 19.60
C LEU A 72 -8.16 24.39 19.58
N SER A 73 -9.25 24.78 20.26
CA SER A 73 -9.59 26.19 20.42
C SER A 73 -9.36 26.66 21.85
N GLU A 74 -8.09 26.73 22.28
CA GLU A 74 -7.60 27.71 23.27
C GLU A 74 -6.10 27.49 23.50
N LYS A 75 -5.25 28.15 22.71
CA LYS A 75 -4.02 28.81 23.18
C LYS A 75 -3.32 29.52 22.03
N GLY A 76 -3.17 30.83 22.20
CA GLY A 76 -2.71 31.77 21.19
C GLY A 76 -1.31 31.47 20.67
N ILE A 77 -1.16 31.65 19.36
CA ILE A 77 0.11 31.61 18.64
C ILE A 77 0.52 33.07 18.42
N GLU A 78 1.61 33.51 19.04
CA GLU A 78 2.27 34.78 18.70
C GLU A 78 3.08 34.64 17.39
N PRO A 79 3.13 35.67 16.53
CA PRO A 79 3.88 35.64 15.29
C PRO A 79 5.34 36.11 15.49
N ILE A 80 6.30 35.38 14.90
CA ILE A 80 7.72 35.78 14.83
C ILE A 80 8.11 36.05 13.36
N PRO A 81 9.00 37.04 13.09
CA PRO A 81 9.05 37.76 11.83
C PRO A 81 9.81 37.07 10.70
N ALA A 82 9.47 37.49 9.48
CA ALA A 82 10.09 37.07 8.23
C ALA A 82 11.50 37.66 8.04
N GLY A 83 12.44 36.81 7.60
CA GLY A 83 13.68 37.28 6.99
C GLY A 83 14.82 36.25 7.00
N GLN A 84 14.95 35.47 5.91
CA GLN A 84 16.11 35.51 5.01
C GLN A 84 16.13 34.29 4.07
N ALA A 85 16.37 34.61 2.81
CA ALA A 85 16.17 33.78 1.65
C ALA A 85 17.44 33.01 1.23
N ARG A 86 17.18 31.93 0.49
CA ARG A 86 17.98 31.33 -0.59
C ARG A 86 19.37 30.78 -0.25
N ARG A 87 19.46 29.43 -0.25
CA ARG A 87 20.30 28.67 -1.18
C ARG A 87 19.71 27.28 -1.42
N GLN A 88 19.66 26.92 -2.69
CA GLN A 88 18.96 25.81 -3.31
C GLN A 88 20.01 24.81 -3.80
N ILE A 89 20.02 23.58 -3.26
CA ILE A 89 20.54 22.37 -3.91
C ILE A 89 19.61 21.21 -3.52
N CYS A 90 19.13 20.53 -4.55
CA CYS A 90 18.25 19.36 -4.51
C CYS A 90 18.81 18.27 -3.60
N CYS A 91 17.95 17.69 -2.75
CA CYS A 91 18.14 16.42 -2.06
C CYS A 91 19.29 16.33 -1.03
N GLN A 92 19.23 17.07 0.07
CA GLN A 92 19.68 16.60 1.39
C GLN A 92 18.92 17.32 2.50
N VAL A 93 17.86 16.69 3.03
CA VAL A 93 17.26 17.15 4.29
C VAL A 93 18.16 16.69 5.43
N ARG A 94 18.95 17.62 5.99
CA ARG A 94 19.69 17.36 7.23
C ARG A 94 18.70 17.32 8.40
N HIS A 95 18.29 16.12 8.79
CA HIS A 95 17.48 15.93 10.00
C HIS A 95 18.34 15.96 11.26
N ALA A 96 17.81 16.63 12.28
CA ALA A 96 18.40 16.76 13.60
C ALA A 96 18.48 15.41 14.33
N LYS A 97 19.35 15.34 15.36
CA LYS A 97 19.66 14.13 16.14
C LYS A 97 18.40 13.42 16.67
N PRO A 98 18.42 12.07 16.77
CA PRO A 98 17.27 11.29 17.22
C PRO A 98 16.89 11.64 18.66
N ARG A 99 15.62 11.95 18.89
CA ARG A 99 15.02 11.96 20.22
C ARG A 99 14.61 10.51 20.52
N ALA A 100 15.03 10.01 21.69
CA ALA A 100 14.81 8.63 22.10
C ALA A 100 13.32 8.23 22.00
N VAL A 101 13.04 7.23 21.17
CA VAL A 101 11.71 6.63 21.02
C VAL A 101 11.39 5.85 22.29
N LEU A 102 10.22 6.13 22.87
CA LEU A 102 9.71 5.51 24.09
C LEU A 102 9.66 3.97 23.91
N ALA A 103 10.22 3.24 24.88
CA ALA A 103 10.28 1.78 24.86
C ALA A 103 8.87 1.16 24.86
N LYS A 104 8.59 0.25 23.92
CA LYS A 104 7.37 -0.56 23.88
C LYS A 104 7.40 -1.55 25.06
N GLU A 105 6.58 -1.31 26.08
CA GLU A 105 6.35 -2.21 27.22
C GLU A 105 5.51 -3.43 26.79
N THR A 106 6.16 -4.46 26.24
CA THR A 106 5.94 -5.90 26.46
C THR A 106 6.91 -6.62 25.52
N ALA A 107 7.91 -7.30 26.05
CA ALA A 107 8.82 -8.10 25.22
C ALA A 107 7.99 -9.19 24.52
N TRP A 108 8.03 -9.21 23.19
CA TRP A 108 7.38 -10.26 22.41
C TRP A 108 8.01 -11.62 22.70
N SER A 109 7.35 -12.70 22.30
CA SER A 109 7.93 -14.04 22.47
C SER A 109 9.20 -14.19 21.62
N PRO A 110 10.17 -15.03 22.03
CA PRO A 110 11.35 -15.30 21.23
C PRO A 110 11.05 -15.81 19.81
N ALA A 111 9.92 -16.52 19.63
CA ALA A 111 9.47 -16.98 18.33
C ALA A 111 9.01 -15.82 17.42
N TRP A 112 8.38 -14.80 17.99
CA TRP A 112 8.01 -13.58 17.26
C TRP A 112 9.24 -12.83 16.78
N GLU A 113 10.20 -12.60 17.67
CA GLU A 113 11.46 -11.91 17.36
C GLU A 113 12.27 -12.67 16.30
N ALA A 114 12.39 -13.99 16.43
CA ALA A 114 13.05 -14.83 15.43
C ALA A 114 12.37 -14.74 14.06
N LYS A 115 11.03 -14.70 14.01
CA LYS A 115 10.29 -14.53 12.76
C LYS A 115 10.47 -13.13 12.15
N VAL A 116 10.51 -12.09 12.99
CA VAL A 116 10.81 -10.71 12.56
C VAL A 116 12.20 -10.62 11.93
N GLU A 117 13.21 -11.21 12.59
CA GLU A 117 14.57 -11.28 12.07
C GLU A 117 14.61 -12.04 10.74
N GLU A 118 14.01 -13.23 10.68
CA GLU A 118 13.92 -14.05 9.48
C GLU A 118 13.27 -13.27 8.32
N LEU A 119 12.13 -12.62 8.56
CA LEU A 119 11.44 -11.81 7.54
C LEU A 119 12.31 -10.67 7.02
N SER A 120 13.12 -10.06 7.89
CA SER A 120 14.04 -8.99 7.49
C SER A 120 15.18 -9.48 6.60
N LEU A 121 15.46 -10.79 6.59
CA LEU A 121 16.47 -11.45 5.75
C LEU A 121 15.89 -11.98 4.42
N ARG A 122 14.64 -11.64 4.09
CA ARG A 122 13.99 -12.02 2.83
C ARG A 122 14.05 -10.93 1.77
N GLY A 123 15.16 -10.18 1.74
CA GLY A 123 15.48 -9.27 0.66
C GLY A 123 15.93 -10.01 -0.60
N MET A 124 15.69 -9.41 -1.77
CA MET A 124 16.18 -9.89 -3.05
C MET A 124 16.97 -8.80 -3.75
N THR A 125 18.12 -9.15 -4.31
CA THR A 125 18.89 -8.25 -5.16
C THR A 125 18.11 -7.89 -6.42
N LEU A 126 18.36 -6.71 -6.97
CA LEU A 126 17.80 -6.34 -8.27
C LEU A 126 18.23 -7.33 -9.37
N ARG A 127 19.43 -7.90 -9.27
CA ARG A 127 19.90 -8.99 -10.13
C ARG A 127 18.95 -10.20 -10.12
N SER A 128 18.55 -10.66 -8.94
CA SER A 128 17.61 -11.79 -8.80
C SER A 128 16.19 -11.42 -9.23
N LEU A 129 15.76 -10.17 -9.03
CA LEU A 129 14.48 -9.67 -9.57
C LEU A 129 14.47 -9.65 -11.11
N PHE A 130 15.58 -9.24 -11.76
CA PHE A 130 15.73 -9.31 -13.21
C PHE A 130 15.67 -10.74 -13.71
N ARG A 131 16.40 -11.65 -13.05
CA ARG A 131 16.37 -13.08 -13.37
C ARG A 131 14.95 -13.64 -13.26
N PHE A 132 14.22 -13.31 -12.19
CA PHE A 132 12.81 -13.71 -12.08
C PHE A 132 11.99 -13.19 -13.26
N TYR A 133 12.15 -11.93 -13.64
CA TYR A 133 11.42 -11.31 -14.74
C TYR A 133 11.74 -11.92 -16.12
N GLN A 134 13.02 -12.23 -16.38
CA GLN A 134 13.49 -12.69 -17.69
C GLN A 134 13.38 -14.22 -17.86
N ASP A 135 13.62 -14.99 -16.80
CA ASP A 135 13.72 -16.45 -16.89
C ASP A 135 12.50 -17.15 -16.31
N GLU A 136 12.10 -16.78 -15.09
CA GLU A 136 11.09 -17.51 -14.34
C GLU A 136 9.67 -17.13 -14.79
N LEU A 137 9.41 -15.84 -15.00
CA LEU A 137 8.11 -15.32 -15.41
C LEU A 137 7.66 -15.88 -16.78
N PRO A 138 8.51 -16.00 -17.81
CA PRO A 138 8.14 -16.60 -19.09
C PRO A 138 8.13 -18.14 -19.08
N SER A 139 8.69 -18.78 -18.05
CA SER A 139 8.77 -20.26 -17.96
C SER A 139 7.44 -20.94 -17.64
N VAL A 140 6.44 -20.19 -17.20
CA VAL A 140 5.15 -20.73 -16.73
C VAL A 140 4.36 -21.33 -17.90
N ARG A 141 4.05 -22.63 -17.79
CA ARG A 141 3.28 -23.34 -18.82
C ARG A 141 1.84 -22.81 -18.87
N ASN A 142 1.31 -22.66 -20.08
CA ASN A 142 -0.09 -22.27 -20.35
C ASN A 142 -0.49 -20.90 -19.78
N TRP A 143 0.48 -20.02 -19.54
CA TRP A 143 0.24 -18.63 -19.18
C TRP A 143 1.32 -17.76 -19.80
N SER A 144 0.92 -16.64 -20.40
CA SER A 144 1.84 -15.69 -21.00
C SER A 144 1.70 -14.36 -20.28
N TYR A 145 2.79 -13.82 -19.78
CA TYR A 145 2.77 -12.53 -19.11
C TYR A 145 2.53 -11.40 -20.11
N VAL A 146 1.50 -10.58 -19.86
CA VAL A 146 1.17 -9.39 -20.64
C VAL A 146 1.46 -8.15 -19.78
N PRO A 147 2.58 -7.44 -19.99
CA PRO A 147 3.03 -6.36 -19.11
C PRO A 147 2.01 -5.21 -18.93
N ARG A 148 1.15 -5.00 -19.92
CA ARG A 148 0.15 -3.91 -19.92
C ARG A 148 -1.16 -4.28 -19.21
N GLU A 149 -1.37 -5.55 -18.93
CA GLU A 149 -2.62 -6.06 -18.34
C GLU A 149 -2.38 -6.67 -16.96
N HIS A 150 -1.32 -7.47 -16.82
CA HIS A 150 -1.07 -8.24 -15.61
C HIS A 150 -0.56 -7.38 -14.44
N LYS A 151 -1.30 -7.49 -13.35
CA LYS A 151 -1.04 -6.87 -12.05
C LYS A 151 -0.11 -7.75 -11.22
N THR A 152 0.43 -7.17 -10.15
CA THR A 152 1.30 -7.92 -9.25
C THR A 152 0.57 -9.11 -8.61
N ARG A 153 -0.72 -8.98 -8.28
CA ARG A 153 -1.53 -10.11 -7.81
C ARG A 153 -1.59 -11.27 -8.82
N ASP A 154 -1.64 -10.97 -10.12
CA ASP A 154 -1.75 -11.99 -11.17
C ASP A 154 -0.43 -12.78 -11.23
N VAL A 155 0.71 -12.08 -11.13
CA VAL A 155 2.05 -12.70 -11.03
C VAL A 155 2.20 -13.53 -9.77
N VAL A 156 1.71 -13.05 -8.62
CA VAL A 156 1.72 -13.82 -7.37
C VAL A 156 0.96 -15.13 -7.55
N ARG A 157 -0.25 -15.07 -8.12
CA ARG A 157 -1.14 -16.22 -8.30
C ARG A 157 -0.71 -17.19 -9.39
N ARG A 158 -0.19 -16.69 -10.51
CA ARG A 158 0.16 -17.49 -11.69
C ARG A 158 1.60 -17.98 -11.68
N VAL A 159 2.50 -17.32 -10.96
CA VAL A 159 3.94 -17.59 -11.04
C VAL A 159 4.53 -17.89 -9.65
N ILE A 160 4.47 -16.94 -8.72
CA ILE A 160 5.16 -17.07 -7.42
C ILE A 160 4.63 -18.27 -6.61
N ILE A 161 3.31 -18.37 -6.42
CA ILE A 161 2.69 -19.48 -5.68
C ILE A 161 3.00 -20.83 -6.36
N PRO A 162 2.78 -21.02 -7.67
CA PRO A 162 3.13 -22.27 -8.34
C PRO A 162 4.60 -22.66 -8.24
N LEU A 163 5.53 -21.71 -8.43
CA LEU A 163 6.97 -21.98 -8.37
C LEU A 163 7.43 -22.41 -6.97
N THR A 164 6.88 -21.78 -5.93
CA THR A 164 7.25 -22.05 -4.53
C THR A 164 6.44 -23.17 -3.89
N ARG A 165 5.47 -23.75 -4.60
CA ARG A 165 4.55 -24.76 -4.06
C ARG A 165 5.23 -25.97 -3.43
N ARG A 166 6.34 -26.44 -4.01
CA ARG A 166 7.04 -27.63 -3.52
C ARG A 166 7.69 -27.40 -2.16
N GLU A 167 8.18 -26.19 -1.93
CA GLU A 167 8.88 -25.80 -0.70
C GLU A 167 7.93 -25.17 0.32
N GLU A 168 6.74 -24.75 -0.11
CA GLU A 168 5.73 -24.10 0.71
C GLU A 168 6.27 -22.86 1.45
N SER A 169 7.18 -22.13 0.80
CA SER A 169 7.91 -20.98 1.32
C SER A 169 7.61 -19.70 0.54
N SER A 170 8.12 -18.56 1.00
CA SER A 170 8.15 -17.35 0.18
C SER A 170 9.17 -17.49 -0.95
N TYR A 171 9.01 -16.72 -2.04
CA TYR A 171 9.96 -16.78 -3.15
C TYR A 171 11.38 -16.41 -2.70
N ALA A 172 11.50 -15.35 -1.90
CA ALA A 172 12.79 -14.87 -1.40
C ALA A 172 13.50 -15.89 -0.49
N ALA A 173 12.75 -16.76 0.21
CA ALA A 173 13.31 -17.81 1.05
C ALA A 173 13.47 -19.16 0.32
N SER A 174 12.96 -19.27 -0.91
CA SER A 174 13.00 -20.53 -1.68
C SER A 174 14.36 -20.77 -2.31
N ALA A 175 14.64 -22.02 -2.69
CA ALA A 175 15.87 -22.37 -3.40
C ALA A 175 15.98 -21.73 -4.81
N LEU A 176 14.89 -21.13 -5.32
CA LEU A 176 14.87 -20.40 -6.58
C LEU A 176 15.58 -19.04 -6.48
N ASN A 177 15.55 -18.43 -5.28
CA ASN A 177 16.31 -17.21 -5.00
C ASN A 177 17.77 -17.55 -4.71
N LEU A 178 18.68 -17.17 -5.61
CA LEU A 178 20.11 -17.48 -5.47
C LEU A 178 20.86 -16.56 -4.49
N ASP A 179 20.19 -15.52 -4.00
CA ASP A 179 20.82 -14.55 -3.11
C ASP A 179 21.07 -15.13 -1.71
N GLY A 180 20.33 -16.18 -1.34
CA GLY A 180 20.23 -16.68 0.03
C GLY A 180 19.55 -15.67 0.96
N PRO A 181 19.63 -15.89 2.29
CA PRO A 181 19.16 -14.90 3.26
C PRO A 181 19.93 -13.58 3.11
N ARG A 182 19.22 -12.50 2.78
CA ARG A 182 19.76 -11.16 2.59
C ARG A 182 18.91 -10.13 3.30
N ARG A 183 19.57 -9.29 4.10
CA ARG A 183 18.91 -8.11 4.66
C ARG A 183 18.64 -7.10 3.55
N ALA A 184 17.45 -6.53 3.51
CA ALA A 184 17.11 -5.52 2.52
C ALA A 184 17.65 -4.14 2.90
N ASP A 185 18.20 -3.45 1.91
CA ASP A 185 18.59 -2.05 1.99
C ASP A 185 17.41 -1.10 1.70
N VAL A 186 16.42 -1.62 0.96
CA VAL A 186 15.25 -0.87 0.51
C VAL A 186 13.98 -1.66 0.75
N MET A 187 13.02 -1.08 1.47
CA MET A 187 11.66 -1.60 1.54
C MET A 187 10.79 -0.96 0.46
N VAL A 188 10.03 -1.78 -0.27
CA VAL A 188 9.16 -1.29 -1.35
C VAL A 188 7.70 -1.35 -0.91
N THR A 189 7.08 -0.18 -0.76
CA THR A 189 5.63 -0.06 -0.58
C THR A 189 4.95 0.04 -1.93
N HIS A 190 4.05 -0.90 -2.21
CA HIS A 190 3.34 -0.98 -3.49
C HIS A 190 1.92 -1.54 -3.32
N ASN A 191 1.06 -1.27 -4.30
CA ASN A 191 -0.27 -1.85 -4.37
C ASN A 191 -0.27 -3.05 -5.33
N TRP A 192 -0.78 -4.20 -4.88
CA TRP A 192 -0.89 -5.41 -5.72
C TRP A 192 -1.84 -5.25 -6.91
N GLY A 193 -2.72 -4.24 -6.86
CA GLY A 193 -3.57 -3.83 -7.98
C GLY A 193 -2.80 -3.13 -9.11
N ASN A 194 -1.54 -2.76 -8.88
CA ASN A 194 -0.68 -2.11 -9.86
C ASN A 194 -0.10 -3.15 -10.83
N ARG A 195 0.18 -2.73 -12.06
CA ARG A 195 0.86 -3.58 -13.05
C ARG A 195 2.20 -4.04 -12.49
N PHE A 196 2.52 -5.32 -12.69
CA PHE A 196 3.77 -5.86 -12.17
C PHE A 196 5.00 -5.18 -12.82
N LYS A 197 4.90 -4.80 -14.10
CA LYS A 197 5.96 -4.04 -14.78
C LYS A 197 6.23 -2.69 -14.12
N ASP A 198 5.20 -2.03 -13.58
CA ASP A 198 5.34 -0.69 -13.01
C ASP A 198 6.02 -0.78 -11.63
N LEU A 199 5.75 -1.86 -10.88
CA LEU A 199 6.50 -2.20 -9.67
C LEU A 199 7.99 -2.41 -9.99
N LEU A 200 8.32 -3.25 -10.97
CA LEU A 200 9.72 -3.50 -11.33
C LEU A 200 10.39 -2.24 -11.88
N ALA A 201 9.68 -1.45 -12.69
CA ALA A 201 10.18 -0.17 -13.18
C ALA A 201 10.44 0.83 -12.04
N ALA A 202 9.60 0.87 -11.01
CA ALA A 202 9.82 1.72 -9.83
C ALA A 202 11.07 1.31 -9.03
N VAL A 203 11.33 0.01 -8.92
CA VAL A 203 12.56 -0.53 -8.29
C VAL A 203 13.79 -0.19 -9.13
N ILE A 204 13.71 -0.34 -10.45
CA ILE A 204 14.82 -0.01 -11.36
C ILE A 204 15.10 1.49 -11.34
N ALA A 205 14.07 2.33 -11.37
CA ALA A 205 14.22 3.78 -11.31
C ALA A 205 14.91 4.20 -10.01
N ASP A 206 14.57 3.56 -8.90
CA ASP A 206 15.23 3.78 -7.63
C ASP A 206 16.74 3.41 -7.67
N ALA A 207 17.10 2.24 -8.22
CA ALA A 207 18.50 1.86 -8.41
C ALA A 207 19.27 2.82 -9.35
N LEU A 208 18.58 3.42 -10.32
CA LEU A 208 19.10 4.47 -11.20
C LEU A 208 19.07 5.87 -10.57
N GLN A 209 18.53 6.02 -9.37
CA GLN A 209 18.31 7.29 -8.68
C GLN A 209 17.44 8.29 -9.47
N GLU A 210 16.47 7.75 -10.22
CA GLU A 210 15.48 8.48 -10.99
C GLU A 210 14.20 8.71 -10.18
N CYS A 211 13.64 9.91 -10.26
CA CYS A 211 12.43 10.28 -9.51
C CYS A 211 11.11 9.88 -10.19
N SER A 212 11.18 9.36 -11.42
CA SER A 212 10.05 8.74 -12.12
C SER A 212 10.54 7.50 -12.85
N PHE A 213 9.67 6.51 -13.01
CA PHE A 213 10.04 5.25 -13.67
C PHE A 213 9.71 5.23 -15.16
N SER A 214 9.66 6.40 -15.81
CA SER A 214 9.37 6.55 -17.26
C SER A 214 10.39 5.84 -18.13
N LEU A 215 11.68 6.10 -17.88
CA LEU A 215 12.78 5.51 -18.64
C LEU A 215 12.86 4.01 -18.39
N ALA A 216 12.81 3.60 -17.11
CA ALA A 216 12.83 2.21 -16.70
C ALA A 216 11.69 1.40 -17.37
N THR A 217 10.47 1.94 -17.41
CA THR A 217 9.34 1.26 -18.08
C THR A 217 9.59 1.04 -19.57
N LYS A 218 10.13 2.04 -20.27
CA LYS A 218 10.40 1.95 -21.71
C LYS A 218 11.52 0.94 -22.00
N LEU A 219 12.62 1.00 -21.25
CA LEU A 219 13.76 0.11 -21.44
C LEU A 219 13.44 -1.33 -21.04
N LEU A 220 12.64 -1.54 -20.00
CA LEU A 220 12.23 -2.88 -19.58
C LEU A 220 11.43 -3.62 -20.68
N GLU A 221 10.66 -2.89 -21.51
CA GLU A 221 9.95 -3.47 -22.66
C GLU A 221 10.83 -3.54 -23.93
N ALA A 222 11.68 -2.54 -24.18
CA ALA A 222 12.40 -2.40 -25.44
C ALA A 222 13.76 -3.11 -25.47
N ASP A 223 14.54 -2.99 -24.40
CA ASP A 223 15.91 -3.51 -24.30
C ASP A 223 16.30 -3.78 -22.83
N PRO A 224 15.78 -4.87 -22.24
CA PRO A 224 16.10 -5.23 -20.86
C PRO A 224 17.57 -5.62 -20.68
N ALA A 225 18.28 -6.00 -21.75
CA ALA A 225 19.70 -6.35 -21.69
C ALA A 225 20.56 -5.10 -21.51
N PHE A 226 20.30 -4.05 -22.29
CA PHE A 226 20.96 -2.75 -22.11
C PHE A 226 20.70 -2.17 -20.71
N LEU A 227 19.46 -2.28 -20.22
CA LEU A 227 19.11 -1.82 -18.87
C LEU A 227 19.91 -2.54 -17.79
N GLN A 228 20.11 -3.85 -17.95
CA GLN A 228 20.92 -4.66 -17.03
C GLN A 228 22.40 -4.27 -17.09
N GLU A 229 22.94 -3.95 -18.27
CA GLU A 229 24.32 -3.44 -18.44
C GLU A 229 24.51 -2.11 -17.70
N VAL A 230 23.60 -1.15 -17.90
CA VAL A 230 23.64 0.15 -17.20
C VAL A 230 23.60 -0.02 -15.68
N LEU A 231 22.73 -0.88 -15.18
CA LEU A 231 22.62 -1.17 -13.74
C LEU A 231 23.85 -1.93 -13.20
N ASN A 232 24.49 -2.75 -14.02
CA ASN A 232 25.71 -3.44 -13.64
C ASN A 232 26.88 -2.44 -13.51
N ASP A 233 26.99 -1.51 -14.46
CA ASP A 233 28.03 -0.48 -14.48
C ASP A 233 27.84 0.55 -13.35
N SER A 234 26.60 0.84 -12.96
CA SER A 234 26.31 1.71 -11.81
C SER A 234 26.41 1.00 -10.45
N GLY A 235 26.53 -0.33 -10.44
CA GLY A 235 26.50 -1.17 -9.23
C GLY A 235 25.08 -1.40 -8.65
N GLY A 236 24.04 -0.84 -9.27
CA GLY A 236 22.66 -0.94 -8.77
C GLY A 236 22.04 -2.34 -8.83
N LEU A 237 22.64 -3.29 -9.57
CA LEU A 237 22.17 -4.69 -9.58
C LEU A 237 22.28 -5.39 -8.23
N ASP A 238 23.18 -4.95 -7.36
CA ASP A 238 23.43 -5.57 -6.07
C ASP A 238 22.62 -4.92 -4.93
N ASP A 239 21.84 -3.87 -5.23
CA ASP A 239 20.88 -3.28 -4.30
C ASP A 239 19.82 -4.33 -3.90
N THR A 240 19.56 -4.46 -2.59
CA THR A 240 18.64 -5.47 -2.05
C THR A 240 17.30 -4.87 -1.64
N TYR A 241 16.21 -5.38 -2.23
CA TYR A 241 14.85 -4.91 -2.05
C TYR A 241 13.99 -5.91 -1.27
N TRP A 242 13.23 -5.42 -0.31
CA TRP A 242 12.16 -6.15 0.35
C TRP A 242 10.82 -5.80 -0.32
N ILE A 243 10.23 -6.78 -1.00
CA ILE A 243 8.97 -6.62 -1.73
C ILE A 243 7.99 -7.68 -1.22
N CYS A 244 6.86 -7.27 -0.65
CA CYS A 244 5.96 -8.19 0.06
C CYS A 244 5.45 -9.35 -0.81
N ALA A 245 5.28 -9.15 -2.12
CA ALA A 245 4.90 -10.19 -3.06
C ALA A 245 5.90 -11.38 -3.11
N PHE A 246 7.19 -11.11 -2.89
CA PHE A 246 8.26 -12.10 -2.91
C PHE A 246 8.69 -12.55 -1.50
N ALA A 247 8.68 -11.63 -0.53
CA ALA A 247 9.20 -11.86 0.81
C ALA A 247 8.22 -12.60 1.73
N VAL A 248 6.91 -12.37 1.58
CA VAL A 248 5.87 -13.03 2.38
C VAL A 248 5.58 -14.42 1.83
N ASN A 249 5.41 -15.40 2.72
CA ASN A 249 5.04 -16.75 2.37
C ASN A 249 3.55 -16.81 1.98
N GLN A 250 3.30 -16.87 0.68
CA GLN A 250 1.95 -16.85 0.13
C GLN A 250 1.14 -18.12 0.46
N HIS A 251 1.82 -19.22 0.84
CA HIS A 251 1.18 -20.50 1.14
C HIS A 251 0.44 -20.54 2.48
N ILE A 252 0.88 -19.71 3.42
CA ILE A 252 0.24 -19.54 4.73
C ILE A 252 -0.68 -18.31 4.78
N CYS A 253 -0.80 -17.56 3.69
CA CYS A 253 -1.62 -16.35 3.62
C CYS A 253 -2.83 -16.51 2.70
N ILE A 254 -2.62 -16.85 1.42
CA ILE A 254 -3.67 -16.65 0.39
C ILE A 254 -3.84 -17.81 -0.59
N CYS A 255 -2.92 -18.78 -0.64
CA CYS A 255 -2.84 -19.69 -1.80
C CYS A 255 -4.05 -20.63 -1.98
N HIS A 256 -4.77 -20.97 -0.89
CA HIS A 256 -5.89 -21.91 -0.89
C HIS A 256 -7.25 -21.31 -1.28
N ASN A 257 -7.33 -19.99 -1.44
CA ASN A 257 -8.60 -19.34 -1.74
C ASN A 257 -8.49 -18.39 -2.93
N ASN A 258 -9.41 -18.55 -3.87
CA ASN A 258 -9.61 -17.64 -4.99
C ASN A 258 -11.10 -17.57 -5.39
N LEU A 259 -11.91 -16.88 -4.59
CA LEU A 259 -13.36 -16.81 -4.85
C LEU A 259 -13.70 -16.00 -6.11
N TYR A 260 -12.92 -14.97 -6.47
CA TYR A 260 -13.30 -14.01 -7.52
C TYR A 260 -12.13 -13.41 -8.32
N ASP A 261 -10.88 -13.77 -8.03
CA ASP A 261 -9.72 -13.17 -8.73
C ASP A 261 -9.50 -13.87 -10.07
N ARG A 262 -9.60 -13.09 -11.15
CA ARG A 262 -9.56 -13.56 -12.53
C ARG A 262 -8.40 -12.91 -13.27
N ASP A 263 -7.81 -13.71 -14.13
CA ASP A 263 -6.83 -13.25 -15.10
C ASP A 263 -7.48 -12.20 -16.00
N PRO A 264 -6.92 -10.98 -16.10
CA PRO A 264 -7.57 -9.89 -16.83
C PRO A 264 -7.60 -10.13 -18.35
N PHE A 265 -6.75 -11.02 -18.87
CA PHE A 265 -6.67 -11.32 -20.29
C PHE A 265 -7.56 -12.51 -20.68
N THR A 266 -7.51 -13.61 -19.93
CA THR A 266 -8.31 -14.80 -20.24
C THR A 266 -9.69 -14.82 -19.57
N ASN A 267 -9.90 -13.96 -18.56
CA ASN A 267 -11.08 -13.94 -17.68
C ASN A 267 -11.31 -15.26 -16.92
N GLU A 268 -10.30 -16.14 -16.88
CA GLU A 268 -10.34 -17.38 -16.10
C GLU A 268 -9.95 -17.11 -14.65
N LEU A 269 -10.51 -17.89 -13.73
CA LEU A 269 -10.06 -17.85 -12.33
C LEU A 269 -8.60 -18.29 -12.25
N HIS A 270 -7.81 -17.59 -11.43
CA HIS A 270 -6.47 -18.07 -11.09
C HIS A 270 -6.52 -19.45 -10.43
N PRO A 271 -5.52 -20.31 -10.68
CA PRO A 271 -5.47 -21.64 -10.08
C PRO A 271 -5.37 -21.54 -8.55
N VAL A 272 -6.03 -22.48 -7.88
CA VAL A 272 -5.93 -22.64 -6.42
C VAL A 272 -4.77 -23.59 -6.12
N CYS A 273 -3.95 -23.24 -5.13
CA CYS A 273 -2.85 -24.09 -4.72
C CYS A 273 -3.36 -25.34 -4.00
N THR A 274 -2.66 -26.45 -4.19
CA THR A 274 -2.94 -27.75 -3.54
C THR A 274 -1.73 -28.20 -2.72
N CYS A 275 -1.07 -27.25 -2.05
CA CYS A 275 -0.05 -27.55 -1.05
C CYS A 275 -0.69 -28.01 0.27
N SER A 276 0.14 -28.37 1.24
CA SER A 276 -0.28 -28.88 2.55
C SER A 276 -0.36 -27.80 3.63
N SER A 277 0.18 -26.62 3.36
CA SER A 277 0.10 -25.44 4.22
C SER A 277 -1.34 -25.07 4.56
N VAL A 278 -1.51 -24.40 5.69
CA VAL A 278 -2.82 -23.89 6.12
C VAL A 278 -2.73 -22.38 6.16
N ASN A 279 -3.71 -21.69 5.57
CA ASN A 279 -3.81 -20.24 5.71
C ASN A 279 -4.02 -19.90 7.18
N ILE A 280 -3.12 -19.09 7.73
CA ILE A 280 -3.14 -18.72 9.13
C ILE A 280 -4.25 -17.69 9.33
N SER A 281 -5.17 -18.02 10.24
CA SER A 281 -6.17 -17.08 10.72
C SER A 281 -5.64 -16.38 11.96
N ASP A 282 -5.56 -15.06 11.90
CA ASP A 282 -4.97 -14.22 12.94
C ASP A 282 -5.91 -13.05 13.30
N PRO A 283 -7.07 -13.34 13.90
CA PRO A 283 -8.12 -12.34 14.13
C PRO A 283 -7.73 -11.29 15.18
N ASP A 284 -6.80 -11.61 16.08
CA ASP A 284 -6.33 -10.71 17.15
C ASP A 284 -4.98 -10.05 16.82
N GLY A 285 -4.35 -10.42 15.70
CA GLY A 285 -3.07 -9.88 15.26
C GLY A 285 -1.88 -10.32 16.11
N ARG A 286 -2.00 -11.43 16.86
CA ARG A 286 -0.99 -11.89 17.82
C ARG A 286 -0.38 -13.25 17.47
N SER A 287 -0.85 -13.91 16.41
CA SER A 287 -0.28 -15.19 15.97
C SER A 287 1.22 -15.08 15.67
N THR A 288 2.02 -15.95 16.27
CA THR A 288 3.45 -16.07 16.00
C THR A 288 3.74 -16.59 14.59
N GLU A 289 2.81 -17.35 14.04
CA GLU A 289 2.90 -18.00 12.74
C GLU A 289 2.58 -17.02 11.59
N SER A 290 1.67 -16.05 11.83
CA SER A 290 1.28 -15.04 10.86
C SER A 290 2.47 -14.15 10.48
N GLU A 291 2.80 -14.01 9.20
CA GLU A 291 3.90 -13.12 8.77
C GLU A 291 3.44 -11.67 8.60
N ILE A 292 2.16 -11.46 8.30
CA ILE A 292 1.61 -10.15 7.96
C ILE A 292 1.47 -9.25 9.20
N ASN A 293 1.26 -9.81 10.39
CA ASN A 293 1.15 -9.03 11.63
C ASN A 293 2.50 -8.50 12.15
N LYS A 294 3.62 -8.91 11.54
CA LYS A 294 4.98 -8.56 11.95
C LYS A 294 5.59 -7.40 11.17
N PHE A 295 4.87 -6.79 10.24
CA PHE A 295 5.44 -5.76 9.36
C PHE A 295 5.99 -4.57 10.15
N ASP A 296 5.23 -4.03 11.11
CA ASP A 296 5.67 -2.87 11.90
C ASP A 296 7.00 -3.19 12.64
N ASP A 297 7.12 -4.38 13.26
CA ASP A 297 8.33 -4.79 13.97
C ASP A 297 9.49 -5.17 13.01
N MET A 298 9.18 -5.72 11.83
CA MET A 298 10.14 -6.01 10.76
C MET A 298 10.72 -4.72 10.16
N MET A 299 9.88 -3.70 9.95
CA MET A 299 10.32 -2.37 9.53
C MET A 299 11.24 -1.74 10.57
N TYR A 300 10.87 -1.81 11.86
CA TYR A 300 11.73 -1.36 12.95
C TYR A 300 13.08 -2.08 12.92
N HIS A 301 13.07 -3.40 12.74
CA HIS A 301 14.29 -4.19 12.65
C HIS A 301 15.16 -3.79 11.46
N LEU A 302 14.58 -3.61 10.26
CA LEU A 302 15.30 -3.14 9.07
C LEU A 302 15.90 -1.73 9.26
N ALA A 303 15.13 -0.79 9.82
CA ALA A 303 15.57 0.58 10.06
C ALA A 303 16.76 0.64 11.04
N THR A 304 16.70 -0.14 12.12
CA THR A 304 17.71 -0.13 13.20
C THR A 304 18.95 -0.96 12.90
N SER A 305 18.83 -2.04 12.12
CA SER A 305 19.95 -2.96 11.84
C SER A 305 20.73 -2.63 10.55
N GLY A 306 20.16 -1.88 9.62
CA GLY A 306 20.77 -1.65 8.30
C GLY A 306 20.59 -0.26 7.71
N GLY A 307 19.87 0.66 8.38
CA GLY A 307 19.57 1.98 7.80
C GLY A 307 18.69 1.89 6.56
N CYS A 308 17.81 0.88 6.53
CA CYS A 308 16.92 0.61 5.41
C CYS A 308 16.09 1.86 5.04
N ARG A 309 16.02 2.16 3.74
CA ARG A 309 15.20 3.24 3.17
C ARG A 309 13.91 2.67 2.59
N GLN A 310 12.93 3.51 2.27
CA GLN A 310 11.67 3.10 1.67
C GLN A 310 11.49 3.73 0.28
N VAL A 311 11.02 2.92 -0.66
CA VAL A 311 10.55 3.37 -1.97
C VAL A 311 9.05 3.15 -2.05
N ILE A 312 8.32 4.17 -2.47
CA ILE A 312 6.87 4.14 -2.62
C ILE A 312 6.56 4.16 -4.12
N ALA A 313 6.12 3.02 -4.65
CA ALA A 313 5.81 2.83 -6.06
C ALA A 313 4.38 3.26 -6.38
N VAL A 314 4.20 4.54 -6.70
CA VAL A 314 2.89 5.18 -6.88
C VAL A 314 2.35 4.90 -8.29
N ASP A 315 1.15 4.35 -8.37
CA ASP A 315 0.46 4.07 -9.63
C ASP A 315 -0.18 5.28 -10.28
N GLN A 316 -0.59 5.10 -11.54
CA GLN A 316 -1.21 6.12 -12.36
C GLN A 316 -2.48 6.72 -11.75
N SER A 317 -3.30 5.92 -11.06
CA SER A 317 -4.55 6.35 -10.43
C SER A 317 -4.37 6.85 -9.00
N LEU A 318 -3.15 6.83 -8.46
CA LEU A 318 -2.86 7.12 -7.05
C LEU A 318 -3.59 6.17 -6.08
N ASP A 319 -4.02 4.99 -6.56
CA ASP A 319 -4.77 4.01 -5.77
C ASP A 319 -3.94 3.41 -4.63
N LEU A 320 -2.61 3.50 -4.70
CA LEU A 320 -1.73 3.19 -3.59
C LEU A 320 -2.16 3.89 -2.30
N PHE A 321 -2.56 5.16 -2.36
CA PHE A 321 -2.97 5.92 -1.16
C PHE A 321 -4.37 5.54 -0.66
N ASN A 322 -5.17 4.82 -1.47
CA ASN A 322 -6.45 4.25 -1.05
C ASN A 322 -6.28 2.91 -0.31
N ARG A 323 -5.07 2.33 -0.32
CA ARG A 323 -4.76 1.09 0.40
C ARG A 323 -4.27 1.40 1.80
N ALA A 324 -5.11 1.11 2.81
CA ALA A 324 -4.75 1.28 4.22
C ALA A 324 -3.41 0.61 4.60
N TRP A 325 -3.10 -0.54 3.99
CA TRP A 325 -1.81 -1.22 4.17
C TRP A 325 -0.62 -0.36 3.72
N CYS A 326 -0.69 0.22 2.51
CA CYS A 326 0.38 1.06 1.99
C CYS A 326 0.54 2.35 2.81
N VAL A 327 -0.57 2.96 3.23
CA VAL A 327 -0.53 4.17 4.07
C VAL A 327 0.08 3.87 5.45
N ALA A 328 -0.24 2.72 6.05
CA ALA A 328 0.36 2.31 7.31
C ALA A 328 1.88 2.11 7.19
N GLU A 329 2.36 1.49 6.10
CA GLU A 329 3.80 1.35 5.85
C GLU A 329 4.49 2.71 5.65
N ILE A 330 3.86 3.66 4.95
CA ILE A 330 4.41 5.01 4.77
C ILE A 330 4.52 5.74 6.11
N ALA A 331 3.48 5.66 6.94
CA ALA A 331 3.48 6.28 8.26
C ALA A 331 4.53 5.65 9.19
N GLU A 332 4.63 4.31 9.19
CA GLU A 332 5.60 3.60 10.03
C GLU A 332 7.04 3.90 9.62
N ALA A 333 7.34 3.93 8.31
CA ALA A 333 8.66 4.33 7.82
C ALA A 333 9.04 5.76 8.25
N ASN A 334 8.10 6.71 8.20
CA ASN A 334 8.30 8.08 8.68
C ASN A 334 8.59 8.13 10.19
N ARG A 335 7.80 7.39 10.98
CA ARG A 335 7.98 7.26 12.43
C ARG A 335 9.35 6.69 12.79
N LEU A 336 9.85 5.76 11.97
CA LEU A 336 11.18 5.16 12.10
C LEU A 336 12.32 6.01 11.52
N HIS A 337 11.99 7.17 10.94
CA HIS A 337 12.93 8.05 10.25
C HIS A 337 13.70 7.37 9.10
N MET A 338 13.05 6.42 8.42
CA MET A 338 13.57 5.86 7.18
C MET A 338 13.58 6.94 6.11
N ASN A 339 14.60 6.96 5.24
CA ASN A 339 14.58 7.84 4.07
C ASN A 339 13.51 7.34 3.09
N GLN A 340 12.52 8.18 2.74
CA GLN A 340 11.40 7.80 1.88
C GLN A 340 11.52 8.49 0.52
N ALA A 341 11.38 7.73 -0.56
CA ALA A 341 11.35 8.25 -1.93
C ALA A 341 10.03 7.86 -2.63
N LEU A 342 9.34 8.85 -3.22
CA LEU A 342 8.19 8.61 -4.09
C LEU A 342 8.66 8.43 -5.53
N ASN A 343 8.35 7.27 -6.12
CA ASN A 343 8.55 6.99 -7.53
C ASN A 343 7.20 7.01 -8.24
N LEU A 344 7.02 7.99 -9.12
CA LEU A 344 5.75 8.28 -9.77
C LEU A 344 5.61 7.60 -11.14
N HIS A 345 4.40 7.10 -11.40
CA HIS A 345 4.04 6.59 -12.72
C HIS A 345 4.02 7.71 -13.77
N PRO A 346 4.65 7.51 -14.95
CA PRO A 346 4.77 8.55 -15.98
C PRO A 346 3.43 8.99 -16.60
N GLY A 347 2.41 8.15 -16.53
CA GLY A 347 1.06 8.41 -17.03
C GLY A 347 0.18 9.25 -16.11
N ILE A 348 0.67 9.70 -14.94
CA ILE A 348 -0.11 10.59 -14.07
C ILE A 348 -0.40 11.88 -14.84
N LYS A 349 -1.67 12.13 -15.13
CA LYS A 349 -2.10 13.34 -15.84
C LYS A 349 -2.03 14.52 -14.89
N ASN A 350 -1.04 15.38 -15.08
CA ASN A 350 -0.98 16.68 -14.43
C ASN A 350 -0.61 17.74 -15.48
N ASN A 351 -0.92 19.01 -15.19
CA ASN A 351 -0.56 20.14 -16.05
C ASN A 351 0.89 20.61 -15.82
N MET A 352 1.70 19.84 -15.08
CA MET A 352 3.01 20.22 -14.59
C MET A 352 4.08 19.26 -15.15
N ASN A 353 5.36 19.56 -14.90
CA ASN A 353 6.40 18.55 -15.08
C ASN A 353 6.21 17.48 -13.98
N ILE A 354 6.37 16.20 -14.31
CA ILE A 354 6.30 15.08 -13.36
C ILE A 354 7.26 15.27 -12.18
N ASP A 355 8.45 15.84 -12.41
CA ASP A 355 9.43 16.10 -11.36
C ASP A 355 8.92 17.16 -10.39
N GLN A 356 8.32 18.23 -10.92
CA GLN A 356 7.73 19.31 -10.13
C GLN A 356 6.53 18.81 -9.33
N PHE A 357 5.68 17.99 -9.95
CA PHE A 357 4.57 17.35 -9.26
C PHE A 357 5.05 16.40 -8.17
N ASN A 358 6.14 15.65 -8.39
CA ASN A 358 6.74 14.79 -7.36
C ASN A 358 7.25 15.60 -6.17
N ILE A 359 7.94 16.71 -6.42
CA ILE A 359 8.41 17.62 -5.36
C ILE A 359 7.23 18.15 -4.54
N GLU A 360 6.15 18.58 -5.20
CA GLU A 360 4.95 19.10 -4.53
C GLU A 360 4.22 18.02 -3.73
N LEU A 361 4.09 16.81 -4.28
CA LEU A 361 3.46 15.68 -3.60
C LEU A 361 4.28 15.22 -2.39
N GLN A 362 5.61 15.13 -2.53
CA GLN A 362 6.51 14.84 -1.42
C GLN A 362 6.43 15.92 -0.35
N SER A 363 6.35 17.20 -0.72
CA SER A 363 6.13 18.30 0.23
C SER A 363 4.78 18.14 0.95
N LEU A 364 3.71 17.84 0.22
CA LEU A 364 2.38 17.65 0.80
C LEU A 364 2.35 16.49 1.80
N ILE A 365 3.11 15.42 1.57
CA ILE A 365 3.11 14.23 2.42
C ILE A 365 4.11 14.39 3.58
N PHE A 366 5.35 14.76 3.28
CA PHE A 366 6.51 14.69 4.18
C PHE A 366 6.96 16.03 4.76
N ASP A 367 6.35 17.17 4.40
CA ASP A 367 6.76 18.45 5.00
C ASP A 367 6.64 18.37 6.53
N PRO A 368 7.73 18.61 7.28
CA PRO A 368 7.76 18.36 8.72
C PRO A 368 6.93 19.35 9.53
N LYS A 369 6.41 20.43 8.91
CA LYS A 369 5.62 21.46 9.60
C LYS A 369 4.13 21.38 9.26
N SER A 370 3.81 21.01 8.04
CA SER A 370 2.49 21.17 7.42
C SER A 370 2.08 19.99 6.53
N GLY A 371 2.97 19.02 6.33
CA GLY A 371 2.68 17.82 5.57
C GLY A 371 1.64 16.94 6.27
N LEU A 372 1.08 16.00 5.51
CA LEU A 372 0.08 15.04 5.98
C LEU A 372 0.58 14.27 7.20
N LEU A 373 1.82 13.81 7.17
CA LEU A 373 2.42 13.05 8.28
C LEU A 373 2.70 13.92 9.51
N ALA A 374 3.07 15.20 9.33
CA ALA A 374 3.22 16.14 10.43
C ALA A 374 1.86 16.43 11.11
N SER A 375 0.80 16.54 10.31
CA SER A 375 -0.57 16.68 10.79
C SER A 375 -1.00 15.45 11.58
N TRP A 376 -0.67 14.23 11.11
CA TRP A 376 -0.97 12.99 11.85
C TRP A 376 -0.17 12.86 13.15
N ASN A 377 1.09 13.30 13.15
CA ASN A 377 1.93 13.36 14.36
C ASN A 377 1.37 14.31 15.42
N ALA A 378 0.89 15.47 15.02
CA ALA A 378 0.37 16.49 15.93
C ALA A 378 -0.97 16.09 16.59
N MET A 379 -1.67 15.11 16.03
CA MET A 379 -3.03 14.73 16.44
C MET A 379 -3.09 13.50 17.36
N ASP A 380 -1.95 13.00 17.86
CA ASP A 380 -1.85 11.68 18.55
C ASP A 380 -2.43 10.53 17.69
N SER A 381 -2.57 10.80 16.39
CA SER A 381 -3.30 9.97 15.45
C SER A 381 -2.40 9.10 14.60
N GLU A 382 -1.07 9.20 14.69
CA GLU A 382 -0.18 8.21 14.04
C GLU A 382 -0.38 6.82 14.65
N GLN A 383 -0.49 6.73 15.99
CA GLN A 383 -0.84 5.47 16.64
C GLN A 383 -2.27 5.05 16.26
N GLN A 384 -3.24 5.97 16.24
CA GLN A 384 -4.62 5.66 15.89
C GLN A 384 -4.85 5.35 14.41
N VAL A 385 -4.10 5.93 13.48
CA VAL A 385 -4.13 5.62 12.03
C VAL A 385 -3.34 4.35 11.77
N GLY A 386 -2.27 4.09 12.54
CA GLY A 386 -1.65 2.78 12.62
C GLY A 386 -2.63 1.72 13.14
N GLU A 387 -3.42 2.03 14.17
CA GLU A 387 -4.46 1.15 14.75
C GLU A 387 -5.68 1.01 13.85
N VAL A 388 -6.17 2.07 13.20
CA VAL A 388 -7.23 2.04 12.20
C VAL A 388 -6.74 1.32 10.95
N GLY A 389 -5.49 1.52 10.57
CA GLY A 389 -4.78 0.72 9.60
C GLY A 389 -4.79 -0.75 10.01
N ARG A 390 -4.38 -1.11 11.24
CA ARG A 390 -4.46 -2.48 11.80
C ARG A 390 -5.90 -3.03 11.83
N LEU A 391 -6.89 -2.24 12.21
CA LEU A 391 -8.31 -2.61 12.26
C LEU A 391 -8.88 -2.83 10.84
N ILE A 392 -8.52 -1.99 9.87
CA ILE A 392 -8.88 -2.15 8.45
C ILE A 392 -8.10 -3.34 7.84
N ARG A 393 -6.83 -3.55 8.24
CA ARG A 393 -6.05 -4.76 7.91
C ARG A 393 -6.84 -6.00 8.32
N TRP A 394 -7.44 -6.02 9.51
CA TRP A 394 -8.25 -7.13 10.03
C TRP A 394 -9.61 -7.25 9.33
N GLY A 395 -10.28 -6.13 9.06
CA GLY A 395 -11.55 -6.12 8.32
C GLY A 395 -11.43 -6.61 6.86
N LEU A 396 -10.31 -6.34 6.20
CA LEU A 396 -10.04 -6.80 4.83
C LEU A 396 -9.50 -8.24 4.76
N ALA A 397 -8.76 -8.69 5.79
CA ALA A 397 -8.33 -10.08 5.91
C ALA A 397 -9.52 -11.06 6.08
N ASP A 398 -10.65 -10.58 6.58
CA ASP A 398 -11.91 -11.34 6.67
C ASP A 398 -12.59 -11.55 5.30
N ALA A 399 -12.00 -11.09 4.19
CA ALA A 399 -12.55 -11.23 2.82
C ALA A 399 -14.03 -10.78 2.68
N GLY A 400 -14.52 -9.91 3.56
CA GLY A 400 -15.91 -9.48 3.61
C GLY A 400 -16.90 -10.51 4.17
N THR A 401 -16.45 -11.56 4.87
CA THR A 401 -17.36 -12.62 5.37
C THR A 401 -18.15 -12.23 6.62
N GLY A 402 -17.76 -11.16 7.31
CA GLY A 402 -18.45 -10.65 8.51
C GLY A 402 -18.33 -11.58 9.71
N LYS A 403 -17.42 -12.56 9.69
CA LYS A 403 -17.27 -13.56 10.76
C LYS A 403 -16.51 -13.01 11.95
N VAL A 404 -15.58 -12.10 11.73
CA VAL A 404 -14.83 -11.43 12.80
C VAL A 404 -15.76 -10.62 13.70
N TRP A 405 -16.75 -9.94 13.12
CA TRP A 405 -17.73 -9.13 13.87
C TRP A 405 -18.69 -9.98 14.73
N LYS A 406 -19.03 -11.20 14.29
CA LYS A 406 -19.92 -12.11 15.04
C LYS A 406 -19.29 -12.73 16.28
N VAL A 407 -17.96 -12.76 16.36
CA VAL A 407 -17.24 -13.22 17.56
C VAL A 407 -17.14 -12.10 18.60
N TRP A 408 -17.11 -10.84 18.15
CA TRP A 408 -17.10 -9.68 19.06
C TRP A 408 -18.45 -9.43 19.75
N ASP A 409 -19.57 -9.75 19.09
CA ASP A 409 -20.91 -9.67 19.71
C ASP A 409 -21.23 -10.83 20.67
N ALA A 410 -20.33 -11.82 20.83
CA ALA A 410 -20.57 -13.00 21.65
C ALA A 410 -19.98 -12.91 23.09
N ASP A 411 -19.26 -11.83 23.40
CA ASP A 411 -18.66 -11.56 24.72
C ASP A 411 -19.27 -10.32 25.43
N GLU A 412 -20.45 -9.86 25.00
CA GLU A 412 -21.42 -9.11 25.85
C GLU A 412 -22.63 -10.00 26.16
#